data_AF-A0A5B8LKZ7-F1
#
_entry.id   AF-A0A5B8LKZ7-F1
#
_cell.length_a   1.000
_cell.length_b   1.000
_cell.length_c   1.000
_cell.angle_alpha   90.00
_cell.angle_beta   90.00
_cell.angle_gamma   90.00
#
_symmetry.space_group_name_H-M   'P 1'
#
loop_
_entity.id
_entity.type
_entity.pdbx_description
1 polymer ?
#
loop_
_entity_poly.entity_id
_entity_poly.type
_entity_poly.pdbx_seq_one_letter_code
_entity_poly.pdbx_strand_id
1 'polypeptide(L)'
;MQISTQQFYTSNQRNLHALTSTADILQTQISTGKKLNAPSDDAVGYRRLQGLVRDGSNDQAYGGNITIVQSALSQADTTLKSMTDDIQRAKELAIKANSGTLSPSDRSIIADELDSIVKGLVDLANAKDSRGAAIFASGDSPAVTANSNGTFTFATSGPTTIPIGDSSSAAPGDAASRLFVDSGGGNILSDISALSAALRGTGDVSTLAGATGDKLTASNNQVAGVQGALGARSQRVDIESTRMAANATDREITRSSIEDVDPTQAITDLQKTMTILSAAQASFTKLAGLSLFDYMR
;
A
#
# COMPACT_ATOMS: atom_id res chain seq x y z
N MET A 1 -66.88 10.71 -33.33
CA MET A 1 -66.34 9.33 -33.22
C MET A 1 -64.94 9.14 -33.85
N GLN A 2 -64.47 10.02 -34.75
CA GLN A 2 -63.08 9.94 -35.27
C GLN A 2 -61.99 10.32 -34.24
N ILE A 3 -62.30 11.24 -33.32
CA ILE A 3 -61.34 11.67 -32.29
C ILE A 3 -61.13 10.56 -31.25
N SER A 4 -62.17 9.81 -30.87
CA SER A 4 -62.06 8.73 -29.88
C SER A 4 -61.38 7.47 -30.42
N THR A 5 -61.55 7.15 -31.71
CA THR A 5 -60.86 6.05 -32.39
C THR A 5 -59.37 6.35 -32.56
N GLN A 6 -59.03 7.59 -32.94
CA GLN A 6 -57.63 8.02 -33.02
C GLN A 6 -56.94 8.05 -31.64
N GLN A 7 -57.63 8.49 -30.58
CA GLN A 7 -57.12 8.43 -29.20
C GLN A 7 -56.94 7.00 -28.70
N PHE A 8 -57.86 6.08 -29.03
CA PHE A 8 -57.75 4.67 -28.66
C PHE A 8 -56.55 3.99 -29.35
N TYR A 9 -56.38 4.21 -30.66
CA TYR A 9 -55.27 3.66 -31.43
C TYR A 9 -53.93 4.18 -30.91
N THR A 10 -53.80 5.49 -30.72
CA THR A 10 -52.57 6.11 -30.21
C THR A 10 -52.25 5.67 -28.78
N SER A 11 -53.24 5.47 -27.91
CA SER A 11 -53.04 4.94 -26.56
C SER A 11 -52.54 3.49 -26.59
N ASN A 12 -53.17 2.62 -27.39
CA ASN A 12 -52.71 1.23 -27.56
C ASN A 12 -51.31 1.14 -28.16
N GLN A 13 -51.02 1.94 -29.18
CA GLN A 13 -49.70 1.98 -29.80
C GLN A 13 -48.62 2.41 -28.78
N ARG A 14 -48.90 3.41 -27.93
CA ARG A 14 -47.99 3.79 -26.83
C ARG A 14 -47.80 2.65 -25.83
N ASN A 15 -48.86 1.92 -25.47
CA ASN A 15 -48.76 0.79 -24.55
C ASN A 15 -47.93 -0.36 -25.13
N LEU A 16 -48.12 -0.70 -26.42
CA LEU A 16 -47.33 -1.72 -27.10
C LEU A 16 -45.85 -1.31 -27.22
N HIS A 17 -45.57 -0.05 -27.53
CA HIS A 17 -44.20 0.48 -27.53
C HIS A 17 -43.57 0.46 -26.13
N ALA A 18 -44.35 0.76 -25.09
CA ALA A 18 -43.86 0.68 -23.72
C ALA A 18 -43.53 -0.76 -23.31
N LEU A 19 -44.39 -1.73 -23.65
CA LEU A 19 -44.16 -3.14 -23.34
C LEU A 19 -42.96 -3.74 -24.09
N THR A 20 -42.80 -3.40 -25.38
CA THR A 20 -41.64 -3.81 -26.17
C THR A 20 -40.36 -3.22 -25.61
N SER A 21 -40.35 -1.92 -25.29
CA SER A 21 -39.21 -1.28 -24.63
C SER A 21 -38.85 -1.94 -23.29
N THR A 22 -39.82 -2.29 -22.46
CA THR A 22 -39.58 -2.99 -21.19
C THR A 22 -39.00 -4.39 -21.42
N ALA A 23 -39.50 -5.12 -22.42
CA ALA A 23 -38.96 -6.43 -22.76
C ALA A 23 -37.49 -6.35 -23.23
N ASP A 24 -37.15 -5.35 -24.06
CA ASP A 24 -35.77 -5.12 -24.53
C ASP A 24 -34.82 -4.77 -23.37
N ILE A 25 -35.28 -3.95 -22.41
CA ILE A 25 -34.51 -3.63 -21.20
C ILE A 25 -34.27 -4.88 -20.37
N LEU A 26 -35.32 -5.66 -20.06
CA LEU A 26 -35.20 -6.89 -19.28
C LEU A 26 -34.30 -7.92 -19.97
N GLN A 27 -34.42 -8.07 -21.29
CA GLN A 27 -33.56 -8.94 -22.09
C GLN A 27 -32.08 -8.51 -21.98
N THR A 28 -31.81 -7.21 -22.05
CA THR A 28 -30.46 -6.65 -21.89
C THR A 28 -29.92 -6.85 -20.47
N GLN A 29 -30.75 -6.63 -19.44
CA GLN A 29 -30.37 -6.86 -18.05
C GLN A 29 -30.05 -8.34 -17.79
N ILE A 30 -30.85 -9.27 -18.33
CA ILE A 30 -30.60 -10.71 -18.24
C ILE A 30 -29.30 -11.09 -18.97
N SER A 31 -29.02 -10.53 -20.15
CA SER A 31 -27.81 -10.87 -20.89
C SER A 31 -26.54 -10.29 -20.27
N THR A 32 -26.62 -9.10 -19.68
CA THR A 32 -25.47 -8.41 -19.06
C THR A 32 -25.26 -8.77 -17.60
N GLY A 33 -26.29 -9.30 -16.92
CA GLY A 33 -26.30 -9.48 -15.47
C GLY A 33 -26.43 -8.18 -14.68
N LYS A 34 -26.64 -7.04 -15.35
CA LYS A 34 -26.63 -5.71 -14.74
C LYS A 34 -27.99 -5.05 -14.86
N LYS A 35 -28.50 -4.56 -13.73
CA LYS A 35 -29.70 -3.74 -13.64
C LYS A 35 -29.47 -2.33 -14.23
N LEU A 36 -28.30 -1.75 -14.01
CA LEU A 36 -27.94 -0.40 -14.49
C LEU A 36 -26.91 -0.51 -15.64
N ASN A 37 -27.34 -0.20 -16.86
CA ASN A 37 -26.47 -0.23 -18.05
C ASN A 37 -26.10 1.17 -18.52
N ALA A 38 -27.00 2.14 -18.38
CA ALA A 38 -26.79 3.53 -18.78
C ALA A 38 -27.10 4.50 -17.63
N PRO A 39 -26.50 5.72 -17.63
CA PRO A 39 -26.84 6.77 -16.66
C PRO A 39 -28.32 7.20 -16.70
N SER A 40 -29.01 6.94 -17.83
CA SER A 40 -30.44 7.19 -17.98
C SER A 40 -31.32 6.25 -17.16
N ASP A 41 -30.82 5.07 -16.77
CA ASP A 41 -31.60 4.05 -16.05
C ASP A 41 -31.80 4.46 -14.58
N ASP A 42 -30.74 4.97 -13.94
CA ASP A 42 -30.78 5.60 -12.63
C ASP A 42 -29.57 6.55 -12.47
N ALA A 43 -29.81 7.86 -12.62
CA ALA A 43 -28.75 8.86 -12.50
C ALA A 43 -28.15 8.96 -11.09
N VAL A 44 -28.88 8.58 -10.03
CA VAL A 44 -28.39 8.61 -8.65
C VAL A 44 -27.56 7.36 -8.37
N GLY A 45 -28.10 6.18 -8.70
CA GLY A 45 -27.41 4.89 -8.60
C GLY A 45 -26.11 4.88 -9.41
N TYR A 46 -26.15 5.38 -10.65
CA TYR A 46 -24.97 5.44 -11.52
C TYR A 46 -23.87 6.36 -10.97
N ARG A 47 -24.22 7.53 -10.39
CA ARG A 47 -23.22 8.39 -9.74
C ARG A 47 -22.56 7.72 -8.53
N ARG A 48 -23.34 7.01 -7.73
CA ARG A 48 -22.81 6.25 -6.59
C ARG A 48 -21.89 5.11 -7.06
N LEU A 49 -22.28 4.40 -8.11
CA LEU A 49 -21.49 3.35 -8.74
C LEU A 49 -20.12 3.88 -9.23
N GLN A 50 -20.11 5.03 -9.92
CA GLN A 50 -18.87 5.67 -10.38
C GLN A 50 -17.94 6.07 -9.22
N GLY A 51 -18.50 6.46 -8.07
CA GLY A 51 -17.74 6.67 -6.84
C GLY A 51 -17.06 5.38 -6.36
N LEU A 52 -17.82 4.28 -6.28
CA LEU A 52 -17.30 2.97 -5.85
C LEU A 52 -16.21 2.44 -6.80
N VAL A 53 -16.36 2.62 -8.11
CA VAL A 53 -15.35 2.21 -9.10
C VAL A 53 -14.05 2.98 -8.89
N ARG A 54 -14.14 4.30 -8.64
CA ARG A 54 -12.97 5.12 -8.35
C ARG A 54 -12.29 4.69 -7.05
N ASP A 55 -13.07 4.48 -6.00
CA ASP A 55 -12.56 4.01 -4.71
C ASP A 55 -11.85 2.67 -4.86
N GLY A 56 -12.41 1.73 -5.64
CA GLY A 56 -11.77 0.45 -5.92
C GLY A 56 -10.46 0.58 -6.69
N SER A 57 -10.36 1.52 -7.64
CA SER A 57 -9.10 1.82 -8.32
C SER A 57 -8.04 2.39 -7.36
N ASN A 58 -8.46 3.23 -6.41
CA ASN A 58 -7.56 3.77 -5.39
C ASN A 58 -7.08 2.66 -4.45
N ASP A 59 -7.96 1.76 -4.01
CA ASP A 59 -7.60 0.61 -3.17
C ASP A 59 -6.55 -0.29 -3.83
N GLN A 60 -6.65 -0.53 -5.14
CA GLN A 60 -5.64 -1.29 -5.87
C GLN A 60 -4.26 -0.60 -5.83
N ALA A 61 -4.22 0.72 -6.03
CA ALA A 61 -2.99 1.49 -5.95
C ALA A 61 -2.41 1.48 -4.52
N TYR A 62 -3.25 1.67 -3.50
CA TYR A 62 -2.84 1.61 -2.10
C TYR A 62 -2.38 0.20 -1.69
N GLY A 63 -3.01 -0.86 -2.19
CA GLY A 63 -2.59 -2.23 -1.97
C GLY A 63 -1.19 -2.52 -2.48
N GLY A 64 -0.87 -2.06 -3.71
CA GLY A 64 0.50 -2.13 -4.24
C GLY A 64 1.49 -1.37 -3.36
N ASN A 65 1.12 -0.17 -2.92
CA ASN A 65 1.94 0.65 -2.02
C ASN A 65 2.17 -0.01 -0.65
N ILE A 66 1.14 -0.64 -0.07
CA ILE A 66 1.22 -1.39 1.18
C ILE A 66 2.24 -2.53 1.04
N THR A 67 2.15 -3.33 -0.01
CA THR A 67 3.10 -4.44 -0.26
C THR A 67 4.53 -3.93 -0.38
N ILE A 68 4.72 -2.81 -1.08
CA ILE A 68 6.02 -2.15 -1.20
C ILE A 68 6.55 -1.74 0.18
N VAL A 69 5.74 -1.07 1.00
CA VAL A 69 6.15 -0.62 2.34
C VAL A 69 6.46 -1.81 3.24
N GLN A 70 5.64 -2.87 3.23
CA GLN A 70 5.89 -4.09 4.01
C GLN A 70 7.22 -4.74 3.64
N SER A 71 7.48 -4.90 2.33
CA SER A 71 8.74 -5.47 1.84
C SER A 71 9.95 -4.63 2.27
N ALA A 72 9.86 -3.31 2.15
CA ALA A 72 10.95 -2.42 2.53
C ALA A 72 11.17 -2.40 4.05
N LEU A 73 10.11 -2.42 4.87
CA LEU A 73 10.21 -2.52 6.32
C LEU A 73 10.85 -3.84 6.77
N SER A 74 10.52 -4.95 6.12
CA SER A 74 11.14 -6.26 6.39
C SER A 74 12.62 -6.29 6.02
N GLN A 75 12.99 -5.66 4.89
CA GLN A 75 14.39 -5.50 4.51
C GLN A 75 15.14 -4.63 5.51
N ALA A 76 14.54 -3.51 5.94
CA ALA A 76 15.10 -2.63 6.95
C ALA A 76 15.36 -3.37 8.27
N ASP A 77 14.38 -4.15 8.76
CA ASP A 77 14.52 -4.95 9.98
C ASP A 77 15.67 -5.96 9.89
N THR A 78 15.78 -6.67 8.77
CA THR A 78 16.88 -7.61 8.52
C THR A 78 18.23 -6.90 8.52
N THR A 79 18.33 -5.72 7.89
CA THR A 79 19.55 -4.92 7.88
C THR A 79 19.91 -4.39 9.27
N LEU A 80 18.93 -3.96 10.07
CA LEU A 80 19.16 -3.54 11.47
C LEU A 80 19.63 -4.69 12.36
N LYS A 81 19.17 -5.91 12.10
CA LYS A 81 19.65 -7.11 12.78
C LYS A 81 21.13 -7.37 12.47
N SER A 82 21.53 -7.30 11.20
CA SER A 82 22.96 -7.42 10.83
C SER A 82 23.81 -6.31 11.46
N MET A 83 23.33 -5.07 11.49
CA MET A 83 24.03 -3.97 12.18
C MET A 83 24.18 -4.24 13.68
N THR A 84 23.17 -4.82 14.31
CA THR A 84 23.17 -5.18 15.73
C THR A 84 24.23 -6.23 16.03
N ASP A 85 24.39 -7.23 15.16
CA ASP A 85 25.43 -8.26 15.28
C ASP A 85 26.84 -7.65 15.11
N ASP A 86 27.03 -6.76 14.14
CA ASP A 86 28.29 -6.04 13.90
C ASP A 86 28.68 -5.12 15.08
N ILE A 87 27.71 -4.40 15.66
CA ILE A 87 27.91 -3.56 16.85
C ILE A 87 28.29 -4.40 18.07
N GLN A 88 27.65 -5.56 18.25
CA GLN A 88 28.02 -6.50 19.32
C GLN A 88 29.44 -7.02 19.14
N ARG A 89 29.83 -7.36 17.91
CA ARG A 89 31.19 -7.80 17.62
C ARG A 89 32.22 -6.70 17.91
N ALA A 90 31.94 -5.46 17.51
CA ALA A 90 32.80 -4.33 17.84
C ALA A 90 32.93 -4.14 19.37
N LYS A 91 31.86 -4.39 20.13
CA LYS A 91 31.87 -4.30 21.59
C LYS A 91 32.76 -5.37 22.23
N GLU A 92 32.69 -6.60 21.75
CA GLU A 92 33.59 -7.67 22.21
C GLU A 92 35.07 -7.30 21.97
N LEU A 93 35.37 -6.74 20.80
CA LEU A 93 36.70 -6.28 20.44
C LEU A 93 37.16 -5.10 21.30
N ALA A 94 36.27 -4.16 21.62
CA ALA A 94 36.56 -3.06 22.54
C ALA A 94 36.85 -3.57 23.96
N ILE A 95 36.08 -4.54 24.45
CA ILE A 95 36.33 -5.18 25.76
C ILE A 95 37.68 -5.90 25.75
N LYS A 96 38.02 -6.62 24.67
CA LYS A 96 39.31 -7.27 24.52
C LYS A 96 40.46 -6.26 24.48
N ALA A 97 40.30 -5.16 23.74
CA ALA A 97 41.25 -4.06 23.64
C ALA A 97 41.47 -3.32 24.98
N ASN A 98 40.51 -3.39 25.90
CA ASN A 98 40.63 -2.81 27.24
C ASN A 98 41.61 -3.58 28.15
N SER A 99 42.12 -4.75 27.73
CA SER A 99 43.15 -5.46 28.49
C SER A 99 44.54 -4.87 28.21
N GLY A 100 45.25 -4.40 29.24
CA GLY A 100 46.61 -3.84 29.12
C GLY A 100 47.71 -4.86 28.77
N THR A 101 47.37 -6.13 28.55
CA THR A 101 48.31 -7.23 28.31
C THR A 101 48.45 -7.63 26.84
N LEU A 102 47.77 -6.94 25.91
CA LEU A 102 47.84 -7.31 24.49
C LEU A 102 49.19 -6.95 23.86
N SER A 103 49.68 -7.86 23.00
CA SER A 103 50.85 -7.58 22.17
C SER A 103 50.53 -6.54 21.08
N PRO A 104 51.54 -5.82 20.55
CA PRO A 104 51.33 -4.91 19.42
C PRO A 104 50.72 -5.58 18.19
N SER A 105 51.08 -6.84 17.92
CA SER A 105 50.49 -7.64 16.84
C SER A 105 49.01 -7.93 17.08
N ASP A 106 48.62 -8.30 18.30
CA ASP A 106 47.21 -8.56 18.63
C ASP A 106 46.36 -7.30 18.53
N ARG A 107 46.92 -6.15 18.92
CA ARG A 107 46.24 -4.84 18.80
C ARG A 107 46.02 -4.47 17.35
N SER A 108 47.00 -4.72 16.47
CA SER A 108 46.85 -4.50 15.03
C SER A 108 45.75 -5.36 14.42
N ILE A 109 45.68 -6.64 14.79
CA ILE A 109 44.63 -7.55 14.30
C ILE A 109 43.24 -7.06 14.71
N ILE A 110 43.07 -6.62 15.96
CA ILE A 110 41.81 -6.07 16.44
C ILE A 110 41.45 -4.78 15.68
N ALA A 111 42.43 -3.91 15.42
CA ALA A 111 42.21 -2.69 14.64
C ALA A 111 41.71 -2.99 13.22
N ASP A 112 42.30 -3.98 12.54
CA ASP A 112 41.87 -4.40 11.19
C ASP A 112 40.43 -4.96 11.19
N GLU A 113 40.06 -5.68 12.26
CA GLU A 113 38.69 -6.20 12.42
C GLU A 113 37.68 -5.08 12.70
N LEU A 114 38.03 -4.10 13.54
CA LEU A 114 37.20 -2.92 13.79
C LEU A 114 36.98 -2.08 12.52
N ASP A 115 38.01 -1.90 11.70
CA ASP A 115 37.88 -1.20 10.41
C ASP A 115 36.96 -1.94 9.45
N SER A 116 37.05 -3.28 9.43
CA SER A 116 36.17 -4.14 8.63
C SER A 116 34.71 -4.02 9.08
N ILE A 117 34.47 -3.95 10.40
CA ILE A 117 33.12 -3.72 10.95
C ILE A 117 32.59 -2.34 10.58
N VAL A 118 33.40 -1.27 10.69
CA VAL A 118 32.97 0.08 10.26
C VAL A 118 32.59 0.07 8.79
N LYS A 119 33.38 -0.59 7.94
CA LYS A 119 33.03 -0.76 6.52
C LYS A 119 31.71 -1.51 6.33
N GLY A 120 31.52 -2.62 7.04
CA GLY A 120 30.28 -3.40 7.03
C GLY A 120 29.06 -2.56 7.42
N LEU A 121 29.16 -1.79 8.50
CA LEU A 121 28.09 -0.90 8.96
C LEU A 121 27.76 0.21 7.95
N VAL A 122 28.78 0.79 7.28
CA VAL A 122 28.57 1.78 6.21
C VAL A 122 27.88 1.14 5.00
N ASP A 123 28.29 -0.08 4.62
CA ASP A 123 27.71 -0.81 3.50
C ASP A 123 26.25 -1.21 3.81
N LEU A 124 25.95 -1.65 5.03
CA LEU A 124 24.58 -1.92 5.51
C LEU A 124 23.73 -0.65 5.58
N ALA A 125 24.29 0.48 6.02
CA ALA A 125 23.55 1.74 6.10
C ALA A 125 23.15 2.25 4.71
N ASN A 126 23.99 2.00 3.71
CA ASN A 126 23.71 2.33 2.31
C ASN A 126 22.93 1.23 1.56
N ALA A 127 22.40 0.23 2.28
CA ALA A 127 21.56 -0.79 1.67
C ALA A 127 20.32 -0.17 1.00
N LYS A 128 19.95 -0.79 -0.12
CA LYS A 128 18.81 -0.40 -0.95
C LYS A 128 17.73 -1.46 -0.89
N ASP A 129 16.47 -1.03 -1.08
CA ASP A 129 15.34 -1.93 -1.20
C ASP A 129 15.37 -2.67 -2.56
N SER A 130 14.42 -3.58 -2.75
CA SER A 130 14.25 -4.37 -3.99
C SER A 130 14.00 -3.52 -5.25
N ARG A 131 13.70 -2.22 -5.09
CA ARG A 131 13.46 -1.25 -6.17
C ARG A 131 14.66 -0.32 -6.38
N GLY A 132 15.72 -0.47 -5.60
CA GLY A 132 16.92 0.36 -5.65
C GLY A 132 16.84 1.67 -4.86
N ALA A 133 15.78 1.88 -4.07
CA ALA A 133 15.63 3.05 -3.22
C ALA A 133 16.40 2.87 -1.90
N ALA A 134 17.01 3.94 -1.38
CA ALA A 134 17.70 3.89 -0.10
C ALA A 134 16.73 3.63 1.05
N ILE A 135 17.11 2.73 1.96
CA ILE A 135 16.28 2.35 3.11
C ILE A 135 16.45 3.36 4.27
N PHE A 136 17.66 3.92 4.40
CA PHE A 136 18.03 4.80 5.51
C PHE A 136 18.29 6.27 5.12
N ALA A 137 17.88 6.67 3.91
CA ALA A 137 18.06 8.01 3.37
C ALA A 137 16.89 8.43 2.48
N SER A 138 16.79 9.74 2.22
CA SER A 138 15.85 10.29 1.26
C SER A 138 16.44 10.30 -0.17
N GLY A 139 15.66 9.80 -1.13
CA GLY A 139 16.03 9.82 -2.56
C GLY A 139 17.23 8.93 -2.87
N ASP A 140 18.09 9.38 -3.78
CA ASP A 140 19.28 8.64 -4.24
C ASP A 140 20.57 8.99 -3.46
N SER A 141 20.46 9.85 -2.45
CA SER A 141 21.64 10.23 -1.65
C SER A 141 22.08 9.08 -0.75
N PRO A 142 23.40 8.86 -0.56
CA PRO A 142 23.91 7.89 0.41
C PRO A 142 23.40 8.20 1.82
N ALA A 143 23.05 7.15 2.55
CA ALA A 143 22.68 7.22 3.95
C ALA A 143 23.87 7.59 4.83
N VAL A 144 25.04 7.05 4.49
CA VAL A 144 26.32 7.35 5.15
C VAL A 144 27.38 7.60 4.10
N THR A 145 28.08 8.72 4.22
CA THR A 145 29.24 9.07 3.39
C THR A 145 30.49 9.11 4.26
N ALA A 146 31.50 8.31 3.92
CA ALA A 146 32.82 8.39 4.53
C ALA A 146 33.63 9.50 3.84
N ASN A 147 34.03 10.51 4.60
CA ASN A 147 34.80 11.66 4.09
C ASN A 147 36.30 11.34 4.07
N SER A 148 37.05 12.04 3.21
CA SER A 148 38.51 11.86 3.06
C SER A 148 39.31 12.22 4.33
N ASN A 149 38.71 12.96 5.25
CA ASN A 149 39.30 13.32 6.55
C ASN A 149 39.03 12.27 7.65
N GLY A 150 38.44 11.12 7.33
CA GLY A 150 38.10 10.07 8.29
C GLY A 150 36.84 10.32 9.11
N THR A 151 36.05 11.35 8.77
CA THR A 151 34.73 11.60 9.40
C THR A 151 33.60 11.00 8.58
N PHE A 152 32.42 10.87 9.18
CA PHE A 152 31.22 10.35 8.52
C PHE A 152 30.12 11.41 8.46
N THR A 153 29.44 11.49 7.33
CA THR A 153 28.24 12.33 7.14
C THR A 153 27.01 11.43 7.01
N PHE A 154 25.95 11.78 7.72
CA PHE A 154 24.74 10.97 7.84
C PHE A 154 23.54 11.70 7.23
N ALA A 155 22.67 10.95 6.55
CA ALA A 155 21.38 11.47 6.12
C ALA A 155 20.51 11.81 7.35
N THR A 156 20.03 13.05 7.41
CA THR A 156 19.13 13.53 8.47
C THR A 156 17.66 13.25 8.15
N SER A 157 17.36 12.95 6.90
CA SER A 157 16.01 12.64 6.41
C SER A 157 15.92 11.17 6.04
N GLY A 158 14.88 10.51 6.54
CA GLY A 158 14.55 9.14 6.17
C GLY A 158 13.93 9.04 4.78
N PRO A 159 13.56 7.82 4.34
CA PRO A 159 12.96 7.62 3.03
C PRO A 159 11.60 8.30 2.92
N THR A 160 11.24 8.66 1.68
CA THR A 160 9.97 9.32 1.37
C THR A 160 8.78 8.46 1.77
N THR A 161 7.77 9.08 2.37
CA THR A 161 6.52 8.40 2.73
C THR A 161 5.74 7.97 1.49
N ILE A 162 5.17 6.77 1.54
CA ILE A 162 4.32 6.22 0.49
C ILE A 162 2.86 6.25 0.97
N PRO A 163 1.91 6.76 0.17
CA PRO A 163 0.49 6.76 0.52
C PRO A 163 -0.05 5.32 0.54
N ILE A 164 -0.67 4.92 1.64
CA ILE A 164 -1.25 3.58 1.84
C ILE A 164 -2.76 3.62 2.06
N GLY A 165 -3.37 4.78 1.86
CA GLY A 165 -4.80 5.05 1.98
C GLY A 165 -5.08 6.54 1.83
N ASP A 166 -6.35 6.92 1.84
CA ASP A 166 -6.80 8.29 1.52
C ASP A 166 -6.24 9.38 2.43
N SER A 167 -5.93 9.04 3.68
CA SER A 167 -5.32 9.96 4.65
C SER A 167 -4.20 9.29 5.43
N SER A 168 -3.64 8.20 4.89
CA SER A 168 -2.63 7.38 5.55
C SER A 168 -1.40 7.24 4.65
N SER A 169 -0.23 7.40 5.25
CA SER A 169 1.05 7.18 4.59
C SER A 169 2.02 6.54 5.56
N ALA A 170 3.00 5.82 5.02
CA ALA A 170 4.03 5.16 5.80
C ALA A 170 5.40 5.35 5.14
N ALA A 171 6.40 5.68 5.96
CA ALA A 171 7.79 5.68 5.52
C ALA A 171 8.36 4.25 5.58
N PRO A 172 9.06 3.78 4.54
CA PRO A 172 9.58 2.41 4.46
C PRO A 172 10.83 2.16 5.33
N GLY A 173 11.33 3.16 6.04
CA GLY A 173 12.54 3.09 6.86
C GLY A 173 12.71 4.34 7.73
N ASP A 174 13.93 4.58 8.21
CA ASP A 174 14.24 5.71 9.09
C ASP A 174 15.54 6.41 8.68
N ALA A 175 15.87 7.56 9.28
CA ALA A 175 17.11 8.26 8.93
C ALA A 175 18.34 7.57 9.52
N ALA A 176 19.44 7.49 8.75
CA ALA A 176 20.72 6.96 9.24
C ALA A 176 21.26 7.73 10.46
N SER A 177 20.99 9.04 10.56
CA SER A 177 21.34 9.83 11.75
C SER A 177 20.73 9.24 13.04
N ARG A 178 19.53 8.68 12.98
CA ARG A 178 18.87 8.03 14.11
C ARG A 178 19.46 6.67 14.48
N LEU A 179 20.35 6.11 13.66
CA LEU A 179 21.05 4.85 13.95
C LEU A 179 22.44 5.09 14.54
N PHE A 180 23.16 6.08 14.00
CA PHE A 180 24.60 6.22 14.25
C PHE A 180 25.00 7.47 15.06
N VAL A 181 24.13 8.49 15.15
CA VAL A 181 24.45 9.77 15.81
C VAL A 181 23.83 9.80 17.20
N ASP A 182 24.65 10.08 18.21
CA ASP A 182 24.21 10.20 19.60
C ASP A 182 23.55 11.57 19.89
N SER A 183 22.95 11.71 21.07
CA SER A 183 22.29 12.96 21.49
C SER A 183 23.24 14.14 21.71
N GLY A 184 24.55 13.89 21.86
CA GLY A 184 25.61 14.88 21.98
C GLY A 184 26.24 15.28 20.64
N GLY A 185 25.79 14.69 19.52
CA GLY A 185 26.35 14.92 18.18
C GLY A 185 27.60 14.10 17.84
N GLY A 186 28.02 13.20 18.74
CA GLY A 186 29.01 12.16 18.44
C GLY A 186 28.41 11.06 17.56
N ASN A 187 29.26 10.20 16.99
CA ASN A 187 28.79 9.07 16.20
C ASN A 187 29.66 7.83 16.41
N ILE A 188 28.99 6.68 16.41
CA ILE A 188 29.63 5.41 16.77
C ILE A 188 30.71 4.98 15.77
N LEU A 189 30.53 5.30 14.47
CA LEU A 189 31.51 4.95 13.44
C LEU A 189 32.85 5.66 13.68
N SER A 190 32.80 6.95 14.02
CA SER A 190 34.01 7.72 14.36
C SER A 190 34.66 7.23 15.64
N ASP A 191 33.86 6.82 16.63
CA ASP A 191 34.38 6.26 17.89
C ASP A 191 35.10 4.92 17.67
N ILE A 192 34.54 4.03 16.86
CA ILE A 192 35.19 2.77 16.48
C ILE A 192 36.48 3.03 15.68
N SER A 193 36.45 3.93 14.70
CA SER A 193 37.63 4.30 13.91
C SER A 193 38.72 4.95 14.78
N ALA A 194 38.36 5.75 15.78
CA ALA A 194 39.30 6.33 16.73
C ALA A 194 39.96 5.25 17.60
N LEU A 195 39.20 4.27 18.09
CA LEU A 195 39.75 3.12 18.83
C LEU A 195 40.70 2.29 17.96
N SER A 196 40.30 2.00 16.71
CA SER A 196 41.15 1.30 15.73
C SER A 196 42.48 2.02 15.49
N ALA A 197 42.44 3.35 15.29
CA ALA A 197 43.66 4.15 15.13
C ALA A 197 44.55 4.12 16.39
N ALA A 198 43.95 4.24 17.58
CA ALA A 198 44.68 4.21 18.85
C ALA A 198 45.33 2.85 19.11
N LEU A 199 44.68 1.76 18.71
CA LEU A 199 45.22 0.40 18.79
C LEU A 199 46.49 0.18 17.96
N ARG A 200 46.69 0.94 16.89
CA ARG A 200 47.92 0.91 16.08
C ARG A 200 49.05 1.75 16.67
N GLY A 201 48.74 2.67 17.58
CA GLY A 201 49.73 3.46 18.32
C GLY A 201 50.36 2.70 19.48
N THR A 202 51.28 3.33 20.22
CA THR A 202 51.98 2.70 21.37
C THR A 202 51.41 3.11 22.75
N GLY A 203 50.36 3.92 22.79
CA GLY A 203 49.76 4.42 24.03
C GLY A 203 48.82 3.42 24.70
N ASP A 204 48.51 3.65 25.98
CA ASP A 204 47.45 2.94 26.69
C ASP A 204 46.09 3.30 26.07
N VAL A 205 45.33 2.27 25.72
CA VAL A 205 44.01 2.37 25.06
C VAL A 205 42.87 1.97 25.99
N SER A 206 43.15 1.54 27.22
CA SER A 206 42.14 0.99 28.16
C SER A 206 40.98 1.96 28.39
N THR A 207 41.28 3.23 28.68
CA THR A 207 40.28 4.28 28.90
C THR A 207 39.42 4.55 27.67
N LEU A 208 40.03 4.64 26.48
CA LEU A 208 39.32 4.84 25.22
C LEU A 208 38.49 3.61 24.84
N ALA A 209 39.02 2.41 25.05
CA ALA A 209 38.35 1.15 24.78
C ALA A 209 37.11 0.97 25.67
N GLY A 210 37.23 1.29 26.98
CA GLY A 210 36.11 1.31 27.90
C GLY A 210 35.02 2.30 27.48
N ALA A 211 35.39 3.56 27.21
CA ALA A 211 34.45 4.57 26.74
C ALA A 211 33.76 4.19 25.42
N THR A 212 34.50 3.60 24.48
CA THR A 212 33.94 3.10 23.21
C THR A 212 32.97 1.94 23.44
N GLY A 213 33.28 1.03 24.37
CA GLY A 213 32.38 -0.07 24.77
C GLY A 213 31.05 0.41 25.35
N ASP A 214 31.08 1.49 26.14
CA ASP A 214 29.87 2.12 26.67
C ASP A 214 29.04 2.77 25.55
N LYS A 215 29.70 3.48 24.63
CA LYS A 215 29.04 4.06 23.46
C LYS A 215 28.46 3.02 22.51
N LEU A 216 29.13 1.88 22.32
CA LEU A 216 28.60 0.73 21.57
C LEU A 216 27.34 0.16 22.21
N THR A 217 27.29 0.13 23.55
CA THR A 217 26.08 -0.27 24.29
C THR A 217 24.93 0.70 24.05
N ALA A 218 25.21 2.01 24.08
CA ALA A 218 24.22 3.04 23.77
C ALA A 218 23.74 2.95 22.30
N SER A 219 24.66 2.75 21.35
CA SER A 219 24.33 2.58 19.94
C SER A 219 23.46 1.34 19.69
N ASN A 220 23.74 0.23 20.36
CA ASN A 220 22.90 -0.97 20.29
C ASN A 220 21.47 -0.69 20.75
N ASN A 221 21.29 0.07 21.83
CA ASN A 221 19.97 0.48 22.31
C ASN A 221 19.27 1.44 21.33
N GLN A 222 20.02 2.31 20.67
CA GLN A 222 19.51 3.22 19.65
C GLN A 222 19.00 2.46 18.42
N VAL A 223 19.77 1.47 17.93
CA VAL A 223 19.35 0.57 16.84
C VAL A 223 18.11 -0.22 17.25
N ALA A 224 18.08 -0.80 18.46
CA ALA A 224 16.90 -1.50 18.98
C ALA A 224 15.66 -0.58 19.07
N GLY A 225 15.85 0.69 19.44
CA GLY A 225 14.77 1.68 19.45
C GLY A 225 14.21 1.97 18.05
N VAL A 226 15.08 2.08 17.04
CA VAL A 226 14.64 2.21 15.64
C VAL A 226 13.95 0.94 15.16
N GLN A 227 14.48 -0.24 15.49
CA GLN A 227 13.86 -1.52 15.17
C GLN A 227 12.45 -1.64 15.76
N GLY A 228 12.26 -1.27 17.03
CA GLY A 228 10.95 -1.23 17.67
C GLY A 228 9.97 -0.25 17.00
N ALA A 229 10.46 0.92 16.58
CA ALA A 229 9.65 1.88 15.83
C ALA A 229 9.23 1.36 14.44
N LEU A 230 10.13 0.64 13.75
CA LEU A 230 9.84 -0.02 12.48
C LEU A 230 8.83 -1.16 12.65
N GLY A 231 8.97 -1.97 13.70
CA GLY A 231 8.01 -3.04 14.03
C GLY A 231 6.61 -2.48 14.30
N ALA A 232 6.50 -1.40 15.09
CA ALA A 232 5.23 -0.71 15.31
C ALA A 232 4.64 -0.15 14.00
N ARG A 233 5.49 0.33 13.09
CA ARG A 233 5.07 0.82 11.78
C ARG A 233 4.58 -0.32 10.87
N SER A 234 5.26 -1.46 10.85
CA SER A 234 4.83 -2.67 10.14
C SER A 234 3.45 -3.09 10.59
N GLN A 235 3.23 -3.18 11.91
CA GLN A 235 1.93 -3.53 12.47
C GLN A 235 0.83 -2.55 12.04
N ARG A 236 1.12 -1.24 11.98
CA ARG A 236 0.16 -0.24 11.49
C ARG A 236 -0.18 -0.44 10.02
N VAL A 237 0.81 -0.79 9.19
CA VAL A 237 0.60 -1.08 7.77
C VAL A 237 -0.23 -2.36 7.59
N ASP A 238 -0.01 -3.38 8.42
CA ASP A 238 -0.79 -4.63 8.38
C ASP A 238 -2.26 -4.42 8.78
N ILE A 239 -2.49 -3.58 9.80
CA ILE A 239 -3.84 -3.16 10.20
C ILE A 239 -4.52 -2.40 9.04
N GLU A 240 -3.81 -1.49 8.39
CA GLU A 240 -4.35 -0.73 7.26
C GLU A 240 -4.68 -1.65 6.07
N SER A 241 -3.83 -2.64 5.79
CA SER A 241 -4.07 -3.67 4.77
C SER A 241 -5.36 -4.45 5.05
N THR A 242 -5.54 -4.87 6.30
CA THR A 242 -6.74 -5.61 6.72
C THR A 242 -8.00 -4.73 6.62
N ARG A 243 -7.90 -3.46 7.03
CA ARG A 243 -8.99 -2.48 6.94
C ARG A 243 -9.38 -2.20 5.48
N MET A 244 -8.39 -2.06 4.61
CA MET A 244 -8.62 -1.84 3.18
C MET A 244 -9.31 -3.04 2.53
N ALA A 245 -8.90 -4.28 2.87
CA ALA A 245 -9.56 -5.49 2.38
C ALA A 245 -11.02 -5.61 2.83
N ALA A 246 -11.31 -5.23 4.09
CA ALA A 246 -12.69 -5.18 4.60
C ALA A 246 -13.53 -4.13 3.85
N ASN A 247 -13.01 -2.90 3.71
CA ASN A 247 -13.69 -1.84 2.97
C ASN A 247 -13.93 -2.21 1.51
N ALA A 248 -12.98 -2.88 0.86
CA ALA A 248 -13.13 -3.37 -0.52
C ALA A 248 -14.30 -4.37 -0.63
N THR A 249 -14.45 -5.27 0.36
CA THR A 249 -15.56 -6.22 0.42
C THR A 249 -16.90 -5.51 0.62
N ASP A 250 -16.97 -4.52 1.52
CA ASP A 250 -18.19 -3.75 1.76
C ASP A 250 -18.60 -2.91 0.52
N ARG A 251 -17.62 -2.35 -0.17
CA ARG A 251 -17.81 -1.63 -1.44
C ARG A 251 -18.29 -2.57 -2.54
N GLU A 252 -17.76 -3.79 -2.62
CA GLU A 252 -18.20 -4.84 -3.54
C GLU A 252 -19.67 -5.21 -3.33
N ILE A 253 -20.05 -5.47 -2.07
CA ILE A 253 -21.45 -5.76 -1.69
C ILE A 253 -22.35 -4.60 -2.07
N THR A 254 -21.94 -3.37 -1.77
CA THR A 254 -22.68 -2.17 -2.12
C THR A 254 -22.82 -2.01 -3.64
N ARG A 255 -21.74 -2.27 -4.39
CA ARG A 255 -21.74 -2.23 -5.86
C ARG A 255 -22.75 -3.22 -6.42
N SER A 256 -22.66 -4.48 -5.97
CA SER A 256 -23.56 -5.56 -6.38
C SER A 256 -25.02 -5.21 -6.11
N SER A 257 -25.33 -4.65 -4.93
CA SER A 257 -26.70 -4.24 -4.58
C SER A 257 -27.30 -3.13 -5.47
N ILE A 258 -26.44 -2.36 -6.15
CA ILE A 258 -26.83 -1.25 -7.02
C ILE A 258 -26.85 -1.69 -8.49
N GLU A 259 -25.82 -2.41 -8.93
CA GLU A 259 -25.55 -2.72 -10.33
C GLU A 259 -26.10 -4.07 -10.75
N ASP A 260 -26.08 -5.10 -9.89
CA ASP A 260 -26.37 -6.47 -10.30
C ASP A 260 -27.89 -6.72 -10.37
N VAL A 261 -28.29 -7.53 -11.35
CA VAL A 261 -29.68 -7.95 -11.51
C VAL A 261 -29.93 -9.28 -10.79
N ASP A 262 -31.10 -9.46 -10.18
CA ASP A 262 -31.59 -10.78 -9.81
C ASP A 262 -32.10 -11.49 -11.08
N PRO A 263 -31.39 -12.52 -11.59
CA PRO A 263 -31.77 -13.17 -12.83
C PRO A 263 -33.11 -13.88 -12.72
N THR A 264 -33.48 -14.37 -11.53
CA THR A 264 -34.73 -15.11 -11.32
C THR A 264 -35.92 -14.18 -11.44
N GLN A 265 -35.84 -13.01 -10.80
CA GLN A 265 -36.87 -11.99 -10.88
C GLN A 265 -36.95 -11.40 -12.29
N ALA A 266 -35.80 -11.09 -12.91
CA ALA A 266 -35.76 -10.51 -14.25
C ALA A 266 -36.37 -11.45 -15.32
N ILE A 267 -36.05 -12.75 -15.29
CA ILE A 267 -36.64 -13.75 -16.19
C ILE A 267 -38.15 -13.84 -15.98
N THR A 268 -38.60 -13.84 -14.72
CA THR A 268 -40.03 -13.90 -14.38
C THR A 268 -40.78 -12.68 -14.92
N ASP A 269 -40.21 -11.48 -14.76
CA ASP A 269 -40.83 -10.25 -15.24
C ASP A 269 -40.77 -10.12 -16.77
N LEU A 270 -39.75 -10.67 -17.43
CA LEU A 270 -39.69 -10.78 -18.88
C LEU A 270 -40.82 -11.67 -19.41
N GLN A 271 -41.02 -12.85 -18.80
CA GLN A 271 -42.10 -13.77 -19.18
C GLN A 271 -43.49 -13.13 -19.00
N LYS A 272 -43.72 -12.42 -17.89
CA LYS A 272 -44.96 -11.64 -17.68
C LYS A 272 -45.13 -10.59 -18.77
N THR A 273 -44.09 -9.82 -19.07
CA THR A 273 -44.12 -8.73 -20.07
C THR A 273 -44.42 -9.29 -21.46
N MET A 274 -43.77 -10.39 -21.86
CA MET A 274 -44.04 -11.07 -23.14
C MET A 274 -45.47 -11.62 -23.21
N THR A 275 -45.99 -12.17 -22.11
CA THR A 275 -47.37 -12.66 -22.03
C THR A 275 -48.36 -11.51 -22.20
N ILE A 276 -48.17 -10.41 -21.47
CA ILE A 276 -49.01 -9.20 -21.56
C ILE A 276 -48.93 -8.60 -22.97
N LEU A 277 -47.73 -8.53 -23.55
CA LEU A 277 -47.53 -8.03 -24.91
C LEU A 277 -48.31 -8.86 -25.93
N SER A 278 -48.22 -10.19 -25.85
CA SER A 278 -48.97 -11.09 -26.76
C SER A 278 -50.49 -10.94 -26.60
N ALA A 279 -50.98 -10.81 -25.36
CA ALA A 279 -52.39 -10.56 -25.07
C ALA A 279 -52.85 -9.20 -25.59
N ALA A 280 -52.07 -8.13 -25.38
CA ALA A 280 -52.37 -6.78 -25.87
C ALA A 280 -52.42 -6.73 -27.41
N GLN A 281 -51.50 -7.42 -28.09
CA GLN A 281 -51.51 -7.55 -29.55
C GLN A 281 -52.77 -8.31 -30.06
N ALA A 282 -53.17 -9.38 -29.37
CA ALA A 282 -54.39 -10.13 -29.70
C ALA A 282 -55.67 -9.31 -29.45
N SER A 283 -55.74 -8.56 -28.34
CA SER A 283 -56.88 -7.66 -28.06
C SER A 283 -56.96 -6.52 -29.06
N PHE A 284 -55.83 -5.93 -29.44
CA PHE A 284 -55.77 -4.86 -30.42
C PHE A 284 -56.25 -5.32 -31.80
N THR A 285 -55.79 -6.47 -32.29
CA THR A 285 -56.26 -7.02 -33.58
C THR A 285 -57.76 -7.32 -33.56
N LYS A 286 -58.30 -7.85 -32.45
CA LYS A 286 -59.73 -8.10 -32.29
C LYS A 286 -60.57 -6.82 -32.25
N LEU A 287 -60.10 -5.75 -31.60
CA LEU A 287 -60.79 -4.46 -31.55
C LEU A 287 -60.67 -3.65 -32.84
N ALA A 288 -59.52 -3.72 -33.51
CA ALA A 288 -59.34 -3.13 -34.84
C ALA A 288 -60.29 -3.77 -35.87
N GLY A 289 -60.57 -5.07 -35.75
CA GLY A 289 -61.57 -5.76 -36.58
C GLY A 289 -63.03 -5.32 -36.33
N LEU A 290 -63.39 -4.89 -35.12
CA LEU A 290 -64.74 -4.39 -34.78
C LEU A 290 -64.96 -2.92 -35.17
N SER A 291 -63.88 -2.20 -35.48
CA SER A 291 -63.89 -0.76 -35.78
C SER A 291 -64.10 -0.52 -37.29
N LEU A 292 -65.30 -0.06 -37.62
CA LEU A 292 -65.73 0.59 -38.89
C LEU A 292 -66.04 -0.25 -40.13
N PHE A 293 -65.58 -1.50 -40.28
CA PHE A 293 -65.96 -2.32 -41.45
C PHE A 293 -67.20 -3.21 -41.24
N ASP A 294 -67.51 -3.57 -40.00
CA ASP A 294 -68.70 -4.38 -39.68
C ASP A 294 -69.98 -3.55 -39.50
N TYR A 295 -69.90 -2.22 -39.36
CA TYR A 295 -71.07 -1.35 -39.22
C TYR A 295 -71.52 -0.69 -40.55
N MET A 296 -70.77 -0.86 -41.64
CA MET A 296 -71.14 -0.36 -42.98
C MET A 296 -71.53 -1.48 -43.96
N ARG A 297 -72.04 -2.60 -43.44
CA ARG A 297 -72.61 -3.68 -44.27
C ARG A 297 -74.11 -3.80 -44.06
#